data_AF-Q2FR78-F1
#
_entry.id   AF-Q2FR78-F1
#
_cell.length_a   1.000
_cell.length_b   1.000
_cell.length_c   1.000
_cell.angle_alpha   90.00
_cell.angle_beta   90.00
_cell.angle_gamma   90.00
#
_symmetry.space_group_name_H-M   'P 1'
#
loop_
_entity.id
_entity.type
_entity.pdbx_description
1 polymer ?
#
loop_
_entity_poly.entity_id
_entity_poly.type
_entity_poly.pdbx_seq_one_letter_code
_entity_poly.pdbx_strand_id
1 'polypeptide(L)'
;MWLDYRMRPDKAIVYVGITPPECEYFSYIEYIALRYSEELSTYHRIFTSLGDSISLSRLQSEPAYKTNVFSEPIIIIFTADKVADQNAREALMNAGYPEEIMHTLVIPKDLVCMGLVAESDTFSTLSRIALFKDQSEGENFINSTPGIVYRLTPTIEGEPDYYIPDSAIFLIDSMLKIYDNLQVEIKRIEERIKFYLKDKENELRILMSVPEIGIVIGSNLLAEIGDIHDFPTADKLAKWAGLTPSVYQSTNTNYTGSSRNMVPIIFDGLLLKLHTLRLEDQGN
;
A
#
# COMPACT_ATOMS: atom_id res chain seq x y z
N MET A 1 -33.55 -12.58 -10.71
CA MET A 1 -33.59 -11.22 -11.30
C MET A 1 -32.19 -10.65 -11.20
N TRP A 2 -31.53 -10.42 -12.34
CA TRP A 2 -30.14 -9.92 -12.42
C TRP A 2 -30.19 -8.40 -12.62
N LEU A 3 -30.27 -7.63 -11.53
CA LEU A 3 -30.19 -6.18 -11.65
C LEU A 3 -28.77 -5.74 -11.33
N ASP A 4 -27.98 -5.58 -12.38
CA ASP A 4 -26.65 -4.99 -12.27
C ASP A 4 -26.81 -3.47 -12.04
N TYR A 5 -26.00 -2.89 -11.16
CA TYR A 5 -26.05 -1.46 -10.85
C TYR A 5 -24.68 -0.80 -10.90
N ARG A 6 -24.69 0.52 -11.09
CA ARG A 6 -23.54 1.40 -10.89
C ARG A 6 -23.76 2.27 -9.66
N MET A 7 -22.69 2.61 -8.97
CA MET A 7 -22.72 3.53 -7.85
C MET A 7 -21.42 4.32 -7.76
N ARG A 8 -21.53 5.57 -7.26
CA ARG A 8 -20.35 6.35 -6.85
C ARG A 8 -19.75 5.71 -5.58
N PRO A 9 -18.45 5.95 -5.31
CA PRO A 9 -17.80 5.32 -4.16
C PRO A 9 -18.29 5.85 -2.80
N ASP A 10 -18.80 7.09 -2.72
CA ASP A 10 -19.35 7.75 -1.52
C ASP A 10 -20.80 7.35 -1.18
N LYS A 11 -21.31 6.27 -1.79
CA LYS A 11 -22.69 5.80 -1.60
C LYS A 11 -22.74 4.48 -0.86
N ALA A 12 -23.91 4.17 -0.33
CA ALA A 12 -24.22 2.84 0.18
C ALA A 12 -25.51 2.30 -0.43
N ILE A 13 -25.54 1.00 -0.69
CA ILE A 13 -26.78 0.25 -0.88
C ILE A 13 -27.07 -0.47 0.44
N VAL A 14 -28.31 -0.42 0.91
CA VAL A 14 -28.71 -1.03 2.19
C VAL A 14 -29.87 -1.96 1.94
N TYR A 15 -29.67 -3.26 2.20
CA TYR A 15 -30.73 -4.26 2.25
C TYR A 15 -31.24 -4.37 3.69
N VAL A 16 -32.54 -4.22 3.90
CA VAL A 16 -33.23 -4.46 5.17
C VAL A 16 -34.24 -5.57 4.94
N GLY A 17 -34.08 -6.73 5.57
CA GLY A 17 -34.96 -7.86 5.32
C GLY A 17 -34.81 -8.97 6.36
N ILE A 18 -35.13 -10.19 5.93
CA ILE A 18 -35.00 -11.41 6.73
C ILE A 18 -34.07 -12.43 6.08
N THR A 19 -33.44 -13.27 6.90
CA THR A 19 -32.70 -14.45 6.45
C THR A 19 -33.67 -15.50 5.90
N PRO A 20 -33.19 -16.46 5.08
CA PRO A 20 -34.05 -17.50 4.52
C PRO A 20 -34.63 -18.42 5.60
N PRO A 21 -35.72 -19.15 5.29
CA PRO A 21 -36.15 -20.29 6.09
C PRO A 21 -35.06 -21.38 6.14
N GLU A 22 -35.25 -22.35 7.03
CA GLU A 22 -34.26 -23.39 7.31
C GLU A 22 -33.75 -24.08 6.04
N CYS A 23 -32.44 -24.03 5.83
CA CYS A 23 -31.77 -24.59 4.67
C CYS A 23 -30.32 -25.00 4.99
N GLU A 24 -29.73 -25.86 4.16
CA GLU A 24 -28.35 -26.33 4.37
C GLU A 24 -27.30 -25.25 4.08
N TYR A 25 -27.64 -24.28 3.25
CA TYR A 25 -26.71 -23.22 2.87
C TYR A 25 -27.43 -21.94 2.48
N PHE A 26 -26.98 -20.83 3.06
CA PHE A 26 -27.15 -19.53 2.43
C PHE A 26 -25.93 -18.63 2.62
N SER A 27 -25.80 -17.65 1.73
CA SER A 27 -24.87 -16.53 1.91
C SER A 27 -25.28 -15.30 1.11
N TYR A 28 -24.82 -14.14 1.57
CA TYR A 28 -24.90 -12.86 0.87
C TYR A 28 -23.51 -12.43 0.45
N ILE A 29 -23.37 -12.00 -0.80
CA ILE A 29 -22.07 -11.59 -1.35
C ILE A 29 -22.28 -10.61 -2.49
N GLU A 30 -21.31 -9.72 -2.66
CA GLU A 30 -21.25 -8.80 -3.79
C GLU A 30 -20.27 -9.27 -4.86
N TYR A 31 -20.65 -9.05 -6.11
CA TYR A 31 -19.89 -9.38 -7.30
C TYR A 31 -19.64 -8.13 -8.13
N ILE A 32 -18.46 -8.07 -8.75
CA ILE A 32 -18.32 -7.30 -9.98
C ILE A 32 -19.02 -8.07 -11.10
N ALA A 33 -20.03 -7.47 -11.69
CA ALA A 33 -20.81 -8.05 -12.77
C ALA A 33 -20.08 -7.84 -14.10
N LEU A 34 -20.04 -6.60 -14.60
CA LEU A 34 -19.43 -6.25 -15.88
C LEU A 34 -18.28 -5.27 -15.67
N ARG A 35 -17.22 -5.46 -16.44
CA ARG A 35 -16.11 -4.51 -16.60
C ARG A 35 -15.97 -4.10 -18.04
N TYR A 36 -15.77 -2.81 -18.29
CA TYR A 36 -15.41 -2.33 -19.61
C TYR A 36 -13.94 -2.63 -19.92
N SER A 37 -13.67 -3.17 -21.11
CA SER A 37 -12.32 -3.33 -21.66
C SER A 37 -12.09 -2.26 -22.71
N GLU A 38 -11.16 -1.36 -22.45
CA GLU A 38 -10.76 -0.33 -23.43
C GLU A 38 -10.16 -0.96 -24.68
N GLU A 39 -9.32 -1.97 -24.52
CA GLU A 39 -8.65 -2.68 -25.63
C GLU A 39 -9.66 -3.27 -26.62
N LEU A 40 -10.73 -3.88 -26.11
CA LEU A 40 -11.75 -4.54 -26.94
C LEU A 40 -12.97 -3.66 -27.19
N SER A 41 -12.99 -2.45 -26.62
CA SER A 41 -14.10 -1.48 -26.69
C SER A 41 -15.46 -2.11 -26.34
N THR A 42 -15.49 -3.04 -25.39
CA THR A 42 -16.70 -3.81 -25.02
C THR A 42 -16.68 -4.22 -23.55
N TYR A 43 -17.80 -4.75 -23.05
CA TYR A 43 -17.92 -5.24 -21.67
C TYR A 43 -17.62 -6.74 -21.57
N HIS A 44 -16.93 -7.11 -20.49
CA HIS A 44 -16.71 -8.50 -20.09
C HIS A 44 -17.47 -8.81 -18.81
N ARG A 45 -18.15 -9.96 -18.81
CA ARG A 45 -18.70 -10.54 -17.59
C ARG A 45 -17.56 -11.16 -16.79
N ILE A 46 -17.16 -10.48 -15.72
CA ILE A 46 -16.14 -10.99 -14.80
C ILE A 46 -16.80 -11.93 -13.80
N PHE A 47 -17.91 -11.48 -13.21
CA PHE A 47 -18.70 -12.24 -12.25
C PHE A 47 -17.86 -12.91 -11.15
N THR A 48 -16.93 -12.14 -10.58
CA THR A 48 -16.11 -12.57 -9.44
C THR A 48 -16.56 -11.88 -8.16
N SER A 49 -16.42 -12.57 -7.04
CA SER A 49 -16.75 -12.03 -5.72
C SER A 49 -15.79 -10.90 -5.34
N LEU A 50 -16.31 -9.90 -4.63
CA LEU A 50 -15.54 -8.74 -4.17
C LEU A 50 -14.99 -8.88 -2.75
N GLY A 51 -15.23 -10.00 -2.09
CA GLY A 51 -14.71 -10.28 -0.75
C GLY A 51 -15.39 -11.48 -0.12
N ASP A 52 -15.25 -11.59 1.19
CA ASP A 52 -15.89 -12.64 1.97
C ASP A 52 -17.39 -12.45 2.04
N SER A 53 -18.13 -13.55 1.95
CA SER A 53 -19.59 -13.52 2.11
C SER A 53 -20.03 -13.42 3.57
N ILE A 54 -21.22 -12.88 3.80
CA ILE A 54 -21.97 -13.15 5.01
C ILE A 54 -22.62 -14.53 4.84
N SER A 55 -22.02 -15.58 5.41
CA SER A 55 -22.49 -16.96 5.30
C SER A 55 -23.35 -17.39 6.49
N LEU A 56 -24.16 -18.44 6.30
CA LEU A 56 -24.85 -19.15 7.37
C LEU A 56 -23.93 -19.45 8.57
N SER A 57 -22.78 -20.06 8.31
CA SER A 57 -21.81 -20.42 9.36
C SER A 57 -21.24 -19.22 10.10
N ARG A 58 -21.01 -18.10 9.41
CA ARG A 58 -20.57 -16.84 10.02
C ARG A 58 -21.65 -16.32 10.96
N LEU A 59 -22.88 -16.17 10.47
CA LEU A 59 -23.99 -15.63 11.26
C LEU A 59 -24.29 -16.50 12.49
N GLN A 60 -24.25 -17.83 12.37
CA GLN A 60 -24.44 -18.74 13.51
C GLN A 60 -23.42 -18.53 14.66
N SER A 61 -22.25 -17.97 14.37
CA SER A 61 -21.25 -17.64 15.39
C SER A 61 -21.49 -16.28 16.05
N GLU A 62 -22.34 -15.44 15.48
CA GLU A 62 -22.59 -14.08 15.94
C GLU A 62 -23.66 -14.07 17.06
N PRO A 63 -23.53 -13.19 18.07
CA PRO A 63 -24.46 -13.16 19.21
C PRO A 63 -25.93 -13.00 18.82
N ALA A 64 -26.23 -12.20 17.79
CA ALA A 64 -27.59 -11.93 17.32
C ALA A 64 -28.32 -13.18 16.80
N TYR A 65 -27.58 -14.16 16.26
CA TYR A 65 -28.16 -15.33 15.60
C TYR A 65 -27.78 -16.66 16.26
N LYS A 66 -27.20 -16.60 17.47
CA LYS A 66 -26.71 -17.78 18.19
C LYS A 66 -27.82 -18.77 18.56
N THR A 67 -29.03 -18.27 18.82
CA THR A 67 -30.19 -19.10 19.16
C THR A 67 -30.92 -19.59 17.91
N ASN A 68 -31.10 -18.70 16.92
CA ASN A 68 -31.69 -19.00 15.63
C ASN A 68 -31.11 -18.05 14.58
N VAL A 69 -30.95 -18.54 13.36
CA VAL A 69 -30.38 -17.78 12.22
C VAL A 69 -31.32 -17.72 11.03
N PHE A 70 -32.37 -18.53 11.01
CA PHE A 70 -33.31 -18.64 9.88
C PHE A 70 -34.57 -17.80 10.13
N SER A 71 -35.08 -17.15 9.09
CA SER A 71 -36.23 -16.24 9.18
C SER A 71 -36.05 -15.13 10.22
N GLU A 72 -34.81 -14.70 10.46
CA GLU A 72 -34.45 -13.64 11.41
C GLU A 72 -34.16 -12.32 10.67
N PRO A 73 -34.40 -11.16 11.30
CA PRO A 73 -34.06 -9.86 10.71
C PRO A 73 -32.56 -9.73 10.42
N ILE A 74 -32.21 -9.17 9.26
CA ILE A 74 -30.83 -8.90 8.86
C ILE A 74 -30.75 -7.60 8.06
N ILE A 75 -29.68 -6.83 8.28
CA ILE A 75 -29.38 -5.64 7.51
C ILE A 75 -27.98 -5.77 6.91
N ILE A 76 -27.86 -5.48 5.60
CA ILE A 76 -26.60 -5.58 4.87
C ILE A 76 -26.34 -4.27 4.15
N ILE A 77 -25.20 -3.65 4.47
CA ILE A 77 -24.71 -2.41 3.89
C ILE A 77 -23.62 -2.78 2.88
N PHE A 78 -23.77 -2.33 1.64
CA PHE A 78 -22.81 -2.49 0.55
C PHE A 78 -22.20 -1.13 0.24
N THR A 79 -20.91 -0.97 0.51
CA THR A 79 -20.22 0.30 0.27
C THR A 79 -18.70 0.13 0.19
N ALA A 80 -18.04 1.06 -0.49
CA ALA A 80 -16.59 1.19 -0.46
C ALA A 80 -16.12 2.14 0.65
N ASP A 81 -17.01 2.97 1.19
CA ASP A 81 -16.69 4.14 2.00
C ASP A 81 -17.12 3.97 3.47
N LYS A 82 -16.18 4.15 4.39
CA LYS A 82 -16.43 4.10 5.84
C LYS A 82 -17.40 5.19 6.29
N VAL A 83 -17.36 6.37 5.66
CA VAL A 83 -18.27 7.47 6.02
C VAL A 83 -19.70 7.13 5.62
N ALA A 84 -19.90 6.60 4.40
CA ALA A 84 -21.19 6.10 3.97
C ALA A 84 -21.71 4.94 4.85
N ASP A 85 -20.83 4.01 5.27
CA ASP A 85 -21.20 2.93 6.19
C ASP A 85 -21.69 3.46 7.54
N GLN A 86 -20.92 4.36 8.16
CA GLN A 86 -21.25 4.96 9.45
C GLN A 86 -22.57 5.73 9.39
N ASN A 87 -22.77 6.53 8.35
CA ASN A 87 -24.02 7.26 8.14
C ASN A 87 -25.22 6.32 7.98
N ALA A 88 -25.03 5.18 7.29
CA ALA A 88 -26.06 4.16 7.15
C ALA A 88 -26.43 3.54 8.50
N ARG A 89 -25.42 3.15 9.30
CA ARG A 89 -25.60 2.59 10.65
C ARG A 89 -26.31 3.56 11.57
N GLU A 90 -25.90 4.83 11.59
CA GLU A 90 -26.57 5.87 12.39
C GLU A 90 -28.02 6.07 11.99
N ALA A 91 -28.32 6.10 10.69
CA ALA A 91 -29.70 6.22 10.21
C ALA A 91 -30.56 5.01 10.61
N LEU A 92 -30.01 3.80 10.54
CA LEU A 92 -30.69 2.56 10.94
C LEU A 92 -30.93 2.50 12.45
N MET A 93 -29.93 2.87 13.26
CA MET A 93 -30.07 2.93 14.72
C MET A 93 -31.10 3.97 15.15
N ASN A 94 -31.10 5.15 14.52
CA ASN A 94 -32.11 6.19 14.75
C ASN A 94 -33.53 5.73 14.33
N ALA A 95 -33.64 4.82 13.37
CA ALA A 95 -34.90 4.17 12.98
C ALA A 95 -35.32 3.02 13.92
N GLY A 96 -34.49 2.70 14.93
CA GLY A 96 -34.78 1.70 15.96
C GLY A 96 -34.27 0.29 15.66
N TYR A 97 -33.44 0.10 14.63
CA TYR A 97 -32.83 -1.19 14.34
C TYR A 97 -31.64 -1.46 15.28
N PRO A 98 -31.49 -2.69 15.80
CA PRO A 98 -30.33 -3.07 16.60
C PRO A 98 -29.06 -3.08 15.76
N GLU A 99 -27.93 -2.66 16.34
CA GLU A 99 -26.64 -2.64 15.65
C GLU A 99 -26.15 -4.06 15.34
N GLU A 100 -26.51 -5.04 16.16
CA GLU A 100 -25.99 -6.41 16.08
C GLU A 100 -26.45 -7.18 14.84
N ILE A 101 -27.50 -6.71 14.14
CA ILE A 101 -27.99 -7.29 12.89
C ILE A 101 -27.47 -6.55 11.65
N MET A 102 -26.60 -5.55 11.82
CA MET A 102 -26.06 -4.71 10.75
C MET A 102 -24.68 -5.20 10.29
N HIS A 103 -24.60 -5.72 9.08
CA HIS A 103 -23.38 -6.23 8.48
C HIS A 103 -22.96 -5.35 7.29
N THR A 104 -21.65 -5.27 7.07
CA THR A 104 -21.09 -4.55 5.92
C THR A 104 -20.42 -5.54 4.97
N LEU A 105 -20.78 -5.47 3.70
CA LEU A 105 -20.03 -6.05 2.59
C LEU A 105 -19.27 -4.92 1.90
N VAL A 106 -17.94 -4.96 2.02
CA VAL A 106 -17.06 -3.92 1.53
C VAL A 106 -16.82 -4.10 0.03
N ILE A 107 -16.96 -3.01 -0.73
CA ILE A 107 -16.49 -2.94 -2.12
C ILE A 107 -15.03 -2.46 -2.10
N PRO A 108 -14.04 -3.34 -2.38
CA PRO A 108 -12.64 -2.96 -2.30
C PRO A 108 -12.27 -2.05 -3.47
N LYS A 109 -12.08 -0.76 -3.18
CA LYS A 109 -11.87 0.28 -4.20
C LYS A 109 -10.72 -0.02 -5.15
N ASP A 110 -9.67 -0.68 -4.69
CA ASP A 110 -8.49 -1.00 -5.51
C ASP A 110 -8.75 -2.07 -6.57
N LEU A 111 -9.80 -2.88 -6.40
CA LEU A 111 -10.15 -3.92 -7.37
C LEU A 111 -11.18 -3.46 -8.40
N VAL A 112 -11.76 -2.27 -8.24
CA VAL A 112 -12.93 -1.82 -9.03
C VAL A 112 -12.86 -0.38 -9.52
N CYS A 113 -13.47 -0.15 -10.68
CA CYS A 113 -13.70 1.15 -11.30
C CYS A 113 -15.13 1.62 -11.00
N MET A 114 -15.35 2.15 -9.79
CA MET A 114 -16.65 2.70 -9.39
C MET A 114 -16.95 4.04 -10.08
N GLY A 115 -18.24 4.35 -10.24
CA GLY A 115 -18.71 5.57 -10.87
C GLY A 115 -20.08 5.38 -11.50
N LEU A 116 -20.54 6.41 -12.22
CA LEU A 116 -21.84 6.40 -12.93
C LEU A 116 -21.68 6.48 -14.45
N VAL A 117 -20.46 6.62 -14.96
CA VAL A 117 -20.19 6.67 -16.39
C VAL A 117 -20.29 5.28 -17.01
N ALA A 118 -20.34 5.20 -18.33
CA ALA A 118 -20.55 3.93 -19.03
C ALA A 118 -19.42 2.94 -18.73
N GLU A 119 -18.18 3.43 -18.70
CA GLU A 119 -16.97 2.66 -18.52
C GLU A 119 -16.77 2.18 -17.06
N SER A 120 -17.57 2.68 -16.12
CA SER A 120 -17.55 2.20 -14.74
C SER A 120 -18.08 0.76 -14.65
N ASP A 121 -17.46 -0.01 -13.76
CA ASP A 121 -17.86 -1.37 -13.44
C ASP A 121 -19.31 -1.40 -12.95
N THR A 122 -20.01 -2.49 -13.26
CA THR A 122 -21.31 -2.78 -12.65
C THR A 122 -21.15 -3.81 -11.55
N PHE A 123 -22.00 -3.70 -10.54
CA PHE A 123 -22.05 -4.57 -9.38
C PHE A 123 -23.34 -5.36 -9.37
N SER A 124 -23.30 -6.54 -8.77
CA SER A 124 -24.45 -7.41 -8.57
C SER A 124 -24.36 -8.03 -7.19
N THR A 125 -25.45 -7.98 -6.45
CA THR A 125 -25.53 -8.60 -5.12
C THR A 125 -26.36 -9.87 -5.23
N LEU A 126 -25.86 -10.97 -4.67
CA LEU A 126 -26.56 -12.25 -4.65
C LEU A 126 -26.85 -12.71 -3.23
N SER A 127 -28.11 -13.09 -3.00
CA SER A 127 -28.49 -14.02 -1.96
C SER A 127 -28.45 -15.43 -2.56
N ARG A 128 -27.45 -16.22 -2.18
CA ARG A 128 -27.27 -17.61 -2.63
C ARG A 128 -27.88 -18.51 -1.58
N ILE A 129 -28.85 -19.33 -1.96
CA ILE A 129 -29.57 -20.22 -1.04
C ILE A 129 -29.66 -21.60 -1.69
N ALA A 130 -29.46 -22.67 -0.93
CA ALA A 130 -29.56 -24.03 -1.43
C ALA A 130 -30.17 -24.96 -0.38
N LEU A 131 -30.94 -25.93 -0.89
CA LEU A 131 -31.49 -27.06 -0.13
C LEU A 131 -32.33 -26.59 1.08
N PHE A 132 -33.51 -26.02 0.79
CA PHE A 132 -34.48 -25.75 1.85
C PHE A 132 -34.93 -27.04 2.50
N LYS A 133 -35.08 -27.01 3.83
CA LYS A 133 -35.61 -28.13 4.60
C LYS A 133 -37.09 -28.38 4.26
N ASP A 134 -37.85 -27.30 4.13
CA ASP A 134 -39.21 -27.31 3.56
C ASP A 134 -39.20 -26.60 2.20
N GLN A 135 -39.48 -27.37 1.15
CA GLN A 135 -39.45 -26.87 -0.22
C GLN A 135 -40.56 -25.85 -0.50
N SER A 136 -41.74 -26.02 0.09
CA SER A 136 -42.86 -25.09 -0.08
C SER A 136 -42.61 -23.77 0.64
N GLU A 137 -42.02 -23.81 1.84
CA GLU A 137 -41.59 -22.60 2.54
C GLU A 137 -40.51 -21.85 1.76
N GLY A 138 -39.52 -22.57 1.23
CA GLY A 138 -38.47 -22.02 0.38
C GLY A 138 -38.99 -21.37 -0.91
N GLU A 139 -39.95 -22.00 -1.58
CA GLU A 139 -40.59 -21.45 -2.78
C GLU A 139 -41.40 -20.18 -2.47
N ASN A 140 -42.11 -20.16 -1.34
CA ASN A 140 -42.81 -18.96 -0.88
C ASN A 140 -41.82 -17.83 -0.60
N PHE A 141 -40.70 -18.13 0.06
CA PHE A 141 -39.66 -17.14 0.35
C PHE A 141 -39.09 -16.53 -0.94
N ILE A 142 -38.69 -17.36 -1.91
CA ILE A 142 -38.13 -16.90 -3.20
C ILE A 142 -39.12 -16.03 -3.98
N ASN A 143 -40.40 -16.38 -3.96
CA ASN A 143 -41.44 -15.68 -4.71
C ASN A 143 -42.03 -14.48 -3.95
N SER A 144 -41.62 -14.26 -2.70
CA SER A 144 -42.01 -13.11 -1.88
C SER A 144 -41.04 -11.93 -2.04
N THR A 145 -41.28 -10.86 -1.29
CA THR A 145 -40.34 -9.74 -1.12
C THR A 145 -39.74 -9.81 0.28
N PRO A 146 -38.66 -10.56 0.50
CA PRO A 146 -38.11 -10.82 1.85
C PRO A 146 -37.40 -9.61 2.46
N GLY A 147 -37.27 -8.50 1.71
CA GLY A 147 -36.67 -7.28 2.20
C GLY A 147 -36.79 -6.13 1.21
N ILE A 148 -36.31 -4.97 1.64
CA ILE A 148 -36.32 -3.71 0.89
C ILE A 148 -34.87 -3.27 0.68
N VAL A 149 -34.56 -2.75 -0.50
CA VAL A 149 -33.26 -2.18 -0.83
C VAL A 149 -33.36 -0.67 -0.92
N TYR A 150 -32.55 0.02 -0.13
CA TYR A 150 -32.38 1.46 -0.15
C TYR A 150 -31.06 1.83 -0.84
N ARG A 151 -31.08 2.91 -1.60
CA ARG A 151 -29.86 3.56 -2.09
C ARG A 151 -29.64 4.84 -1.30
N LEU A 152 -28.65 4.82 -0.41
CA LEU A 152 -28.24 6.00 0.33
C LEU A 152 -27.30 6.83 -0.54
N THR A 153 -27.66 8.09 -0.73
CA THR A 153 -26.85 9.08 -1.44
C THR A 153 -26.59 10.22 -0.47
N PRO A 154 -25.32 10.59 -0.21
CA PRO A 154 -25.02 11.71 0.65
C PRO A 154 -25.55 13.00 0.01
N THR A 155 -25.99 13.94 0.85
CA THR A 155 -26.49 15.25 0.39
C THR A 155 -25.37 16.14 -0.16
N ILE A 156 -24.14 15.93 0.31
CA ILE A 156 -22.94 16.61 -0.14
C ILE A 156 -21.97 15.52 -0.59
N GLU A 157 -21.42 15.64 -1.80
CA GLU A 157 -20.38 14.73 -2.26
C GLU A 157 -19.12 14.94 -1.42
N GLY A 158 -18.61 13.86 -0.84
CA GLY A 158 -17.38 13.86 -0.03
C GLY A 158 -16.28 13.05 -0.71
N GLU A 159 -15.04 13.28 -0.29
CA GLU A 159 -13.94 12.38 -0.60
C GLU A 159 -14.12 11.08 0.21
N PRO A 160 -14.22 9.90 -0.44
CA PRO A 160 -14.46 8.64 0.25
C PRO A 160 -13.28 8.22 1.14
N ASP A 161 -13.57 7.67 2.33
CA ASP A 161 -12.59 6.98 3.16
C ASP A 161 -12.71 5.47 2.95
N TYR A 162 -11.80 4.90 2.18
CA TYR A 162 -11.86 3.49 1.79
C TYR A 162 -11.39 2.54 2.90
N TYR A 163 -11.99 1.35 2.93
CA TYR A 163 -11.47 0.22 3.69
C TYR A 163 -10.15 -0.28 3.11
N ILE A 164 -9.16 -0.55 3.98
CA ILE A 164 -7.91 -1.20 3.61
C ILE A 164 -8.09 -2.70 3.88
N PRO A 165 -7.87 -3.60 2.90
CA PRO A 165 -8.01 -5.03 3.13
C PRO A 165 -7.05 -5.54 4.22
N ASP A 166 -7.52 -6.45 5.08
CA ASP A 166 -6.70 -7.05 6.14
C ASP A 166 -5.42 -7.71 5.60
N SER A 167 -5.49 -8.30 4.40
CA SER A 167 -4.34 -8.89 3.73
C SER A 167 -3.26 -7.86 3.38
N ALA A 168 -3.66 -6.63 3.01
CA ALA A 168 -2.75 -5.53 2.75
C ALA A 168 -2.10 -5.04 4.06
N ILE A 169 -2.89 -4.91 5.14
CA ILE A 169 -2.38 -4.56 6.47
C ILE A 169 -1.33 -5.60 6.92
N PHE A 170 -1.67 -6.89 6.83
CA PHE A 170 -0.75 -7.97 7.17
C PHE A 170 0.56 -7.93 6.35
N LEU A 171 0.46 -7.69 5.05
CA LEU A 171 1.63 -7.61 4.17
C LEU A 171 2.51 -6.41 4.55
N ILE A 172 1.92 -5.24 4.77
CA ILE A 172 2.64 -4.02 5.18
C ILE A 172 3.36 -4.26 6.52
N ASP A 173 2.68 -4.84 7.51
CA ASP A 173 3.28 -5.18 8.81
C ASP A 173 4.47 -6.14 8.66
N SER A 174 4.36 -7.13 7.77
CA SER A 174 5.44 -8.06 7.47
C SER A 174 6.64 -7.34 6.84
N MET A 175 6.39 -6.44 5.88
CA MET A 175 7.42 -5.66 5.22
C MET A 175 8.13 -4.70 6.18
N LEU A 176 7.39 -4.05 7.08
CA LEU A 176 7.96 -3.18 8.12
C LEU A 176 8.89 -3.96 9.05
N LYS A 177 8.50 -5.17 9.48
CA LYS A 177 9.38 -6.04 10.28
C LYS A 177 10.68 -6.39 9.56
N ILE A 178 10.61 -6.68 8.26
CA ILE A 178 11.81 -6.95 7.45
C ILE A 178 12.68 -5.70 7.37
N TYR A 179 12.09 -4.54 7.12
CA TYR A 179 12.80 -3.26 7.07
C TYR A 179 13.56 -2.99 8.36
N ASP A 180 12.90 -3.11 9.51
CA ASP A 180 13.51 -2.88 10.83
C ASP A 180 14.69 -3.84 11.08
N ASN A 181 14.54 -5.13 10.74
CA ASN A 181 15.61 -6.11 10.85
C ASN A 181 16.82 -5.76 9.96
N LEU A 182 16.56 -5.30 8.74
CA LEU A 182 17.62 -4.85 7.83
C LEU A 182 18.35 -3.63 8.41
N GLN A 183 17.64 -2.67 8.98
CA GLN A 183 18.27 -1.51 9.63
C GLN A 183 19.19 -1.91 10.79
N VAL A 184 18.79 -2.90 11.59
CA VAL A 184 19.63 -3.44 12.68
C VAL A 184 20.91 -4.05 12.13
N GLU A 185 20.84 -4.90 11.11
CA GLU A 185 22.04 -5.54 10.53
C GLU A 185 22.93 -4.54 9.79
N ILE A 186 22.35 -3.54 9.10
CA ILE A 186 23.12 -2.44 8.50
C ILE A 186 23.94 -1.74 9.58
N LYS A 187 23.30 -1.31 10.67
CA LYS A 187 23.99 -0.62 11.77
C LYS A 187 25.10 -1.48 12.38
N ARG A 188 24.84 -2.78 12.58
CA ARG A 188 25.84 -3.73 13.07
C ARG A 188 27.06 -3.82 12.15
N ILE A 189 26.85 -3.85 10.84
CA ILE A 189 27.94 -3.87 9.86
C ILE A 189 28.70 -2.53 9.89
N GLU A 190 27.99 -1.41 9.96
CA GLU A 190 28.61 -0.08 10.07
C GLU A 190 29.48 0.06 11.33
N GLU A 191 29.03 -0.45 12.47
CA GLU A 191 29.81 -0.48 13.72
C GLU A 191 31.08 -1.32 13.56
N ARG A 192 31.02 -2.45 12.84
CA ARG A 192 32.20 -3.27 12.54
C ARG A 192 33.18 -2.56 11.60
N ILE A 193 32.68 -1.84 10.60
CA ILE A 193 33.52 -1.02 9.71
C ILE A 193 34.25 0.04 10.52
N LYS A 194 33.53 0.79 11.39
CA LYS A 194 34.14 1.77 12.31
C LYS A 194 35.20 1.14 13.20
N PHE A 195 34.94 -0.05 13.74
CA PHE A 195 35.91 -0.76 14.58
C PHE A 195 37.21 -1.06 13.84
N TYR A 196 37.15 -1.52 12.59
CA TYR A 196 38.36 -1.78 11.79
C TYR A 196 39.08 -0.51 11.33
N LEU A 197 38.37 0.61 11.22
CA LEU A 197 38.92 1.92 10.83
C LEU A 197 39.23 2.83 12.02
N LYS A 198 39.31 2.30 13.25
CA LYS A 198 39.58 3.09 14.46
C LYS A 198 40.86 3.93 14.35
N ASP A 199 41.89 3.42 13.67
CA ASP A 199 43.18 4.10 13.49
C ASP A 199 43.13 5.17 12.38
N LYS A 200 41.99 5.26 11.69
CA LYS A 200 41.67 6.19 10.61
C LYS A 200 40.37 6.98 10.88
N GLU A 201 39.98 7.09 12.15
CA GLU A 201 38.72 7.70 12.57
C GLU A 201 38.65 9.19 12.18
N ASN A 202 39.76 9.91 12.30
CA ASN A 202 39.85 11.31 11.89
C ASN A 202 39.64 11.47 10.39
N GLU A 203 40.27 10.62 9.58
CA GLU A 203 40.15 10.67 8.14
C GLU A 203 38.72 10.31 7.68
N LEU A 204 38.13 9.29 8.29
CA LEU A 204 36.74 8.88 8.05
C LEU A 204 35.76 10.00 8.41
N ARG A 205 35.96 10.68 9.55
CA ARG A 205 35.14 11.81 10.00
C ARG A 205 35.20 12.98 9.01
N ILE A 206 36.38 13.28 8.48
CA ILE A 206 36.52 14.37 7.50
C ILE A 206 35.84 14.01 6.19
N LEU A 207 35.99 12.77 5.70
CA LEU A 207 35.26 12.30 4.52
C LEU A 207 33.75 12.38 4.72
N MET A 208 33.23 11.90 5.86
CA MET A 208 31.80 11.96 6.19
C MET A 208 31.26 13.37 6.44
N SER A 209 32.13 14.37 6.58
CA SER A 209 31.73 15.78 6.68
C SER A 209 31.37 16.39 5.32
N VAL A 210 31.62 15.68 4.22
CA VAL A 210 31.15 16.04 2.88
C VAL A 210 29.70 15.54 2.75
N PRO A 211 28.75 16.39 2.31
CA PRO A 211 27.39 15.95 2.03
C PRO A 211 27.39 14.69 1.15
N GLU A 212 26.49 13.76 1.42
CA GLU A 212 26.32 12.48 0.69
C GLU A 212 27.41 11.42 0.91
N ILE A 213 28.51 11.74 1.61
CA ILE A 213 29.51 10.73 1.98
C ILE A 213 29.13 10.09 3.32
N GLY A 214 28.48 8.93 3.23
CA GLY A 214 28.23 8.06 4.38
C GLY A 214 29.44 7.20 4.73
N ILE A 215 29.32 6.44 5.82
CA ILE A 215 30.37 5.54 6.31
C ILE A 215 30.88 4.57 5.23
N VAL A 216 30.00 3.99 4.41
CA VAL A 216 30.38 3.02 3.38
C VAL A 216 31.28 3.66 2.31
N ILE A 217 30.88 4.82 1.79
CA ILE A 217 31.64 5.54 0.77
C ILE A 217 32.96 6.04 1.35
N GLY A 218 32.93 6.64 2.54
CA GLY A 218 34.13 7.11 3.22
C GLY A 218 35.12 5.98 3.50
N SER A 219 34.64 4.82 3.92
CA SER A 219 35.47 3.64 4.19
C SER A 219 36.09 3.06 2.93
N ASN A 220 35.33 2.99 1.83
CA ASN A 220 35.87 2.55 0.54
C ASN A 220 36.95 3.51 0.02
N LEU A 221 36.74 4.83 0.14
CA LEU A 221 37.74 5.81 -0.24
C LEU A 221 39.03 5.64 0.56
N LEU A 222 38.95 5.44 1.87
CA LEU A 222 40.13 5.18 2.69
C LEU A 222 40.83 3.88 2.29
N ALA A 223 40.07 2.82 1.99
CA ALA A 223 40.62 1.54 1.55
C ALA A 223 41.31 1.65 0.18
N GLU A 224 40.78 2.47 -0.74
CA GLU A 224 41.36 2.69 -2.07
C GLU A 224 42.59 3.62 -2.04
N ILE A 225 42.55 4.68 -1.23
CA ILE A 225 43.65 5.64 -1.09
C ILE A 225 44.84 4.99 -0.37
N GLY A 226 44.59 4.10 0.60
CA GLY A 226 45.64 3.51 1.42
C GLY A 226 46.24 4.51 2.40
N ASP A 227 47.57 4.60 2.48
CA ASP A 227 48.22 5.61 3.33
C ASP A 227 48.22 6.97 2.62
N ILE A 228 47.49 7.94 3.21
CA ILE A 228 47.42 9.31 2.71
C ILE A 228 48.80 9.98 2.62
N HIS A 229 49.77 9.52 3.41
CA HIS A 229 51.14 10.05 3.41
C HIS A 229 51.97 9.62 2.19
N ASP A 230 51.51 8.64 1.40
CA ASP A 230 52.10 8.29 0.11
C ASP A 230 51.95 9.44 -0.92
N PHE A 231 51.11 10.44 -0.61
CA PHE A 231 50.87 11.61 -1.44
C PHE A 231 51.54 12.87 -0.85
N PRO A 232 52.65 13.36 -1.43
CA PRO A 232 53.37 14.51 -0.91
C PRO A 232 52.63 15.85 -0.96
N THR A 233 51.51 15.95 -1.69
CA THR A 233 50.63 17.13 -1.76
C THR A 233 49.19 16.73 -2.03
N ALA A 234 48.24 17.53 -1.53
CA ALA A 234 46.81 17.35 -1.83
C ALA A 234 46.53 17.38 -3.35
N ASP A 235 47.30 18.18 -4.10
CA ASP A 235 47.26 18.22 -5.57
C ASP A 235 47.66 16.87 -6.21
N LYS A 236 48.67 16.18 -5.67
CA LYS A 236 49.07 14.85 -6.15
C LYS A 236 48.00 13.79 -5.85
N LEU A 237 47.35 13.86 -4.70
CA LEU A 237 46.22 12.99 -4.36
C LEU A 237 45.03 13.26 -5.28
N ALA A 238 44.67 14.53 -5.48
CA ALA A 238 43.59 14.94 -6.38
C ALA A 238 43.86 14.51 -7.83
N LYS A 239 45.13 14.56 -8.26
CA LYS A 239 45.57 14.06 -9.57
C LYS A 239 45.47 12.55 -9.68
N TRP A 240 45.84 11.80 -8.63
CA TRP A 240 45.67 10.35 -8.58
C TRP A 240 44.19 9.95 -8.63
N ALA A 241 43.34 10.67 -7.89
CA ALA A 241 41.88 10.48 -7.88
C ALA A 241 41.19 10.98 -9.16
N GLY A 242 41.92 11.57 -10.11
CA GLY A 242 41.36 12.09 -11.36
C GLY A 242 40.50 13.34 -11.20
N LEU A 243 40.62 14.06 -10.08
CA LEU A 243 39.85 15.24 -9.70
C LEU A 243 40.43 16.55 -10.24
N THR A 244 41.69 16.55 -10.71
CA THR A 244 42.31 17.73 -11.35
C THR A 244 42.21 17.61 -12.87
N PRO A 245 41.68 18.60 -13.60
CA PRO A 245 41.78 18.63 -15.06
C PRO A 245 43.26 18.73 -15.46
N SER A 246 43.71 17.85 -16.34
CA SER A 246 45.07 17.87 -16.86
C SER A 246 45.16 18.91 -17.98
N VAL A 247 45.95 19.95 -17.79
CA VAL A 247 46.25 20.95 -18.83
C VAL A 247 47.57 20.57 -19.51
N TYR A 248 47.49 20.15 -20.77
CA TYR A 248 48.66 20.06 -21.65
C TYR A 248 48.77 21.35 -22.45
N GLN A 249 49.85 22.10 -22.26
CA GLN A 249 50.17 23.29 -23.04
C GLN A 249 51.41 23.03 -23.90
N SER A 250 51.19 22.85 -25.20
CA SER A 250 52.24 23.04 -26.22
C SER A 250 51.89 24.30 -27.02
N THR A 251 52.90 24.88 -27.66
CA THR A 251 53.07 26.31 -27.98
C THR A 251 51.99 27.02 -28.81
N ASN A 252 50.84 26.40 -29.11
CA ASN A 252 49.66 27.11 -29.62
C ASN A 252 48.30 26.40 -29.46
N THR A 253 48.15 25.39 -28.60
CA THR A 253 46.84 24.75 -28.33
C THR A 253 46.72 24.24 -26.89
N ASN A 254 45.57 24.52 -26.25
CA ASN A 254 45.21 23.99 -24.93
C ASN A 254 44.41 22.70 -25.10
N TYR A 255 44.90 21.59 -24.54
CA TYR A 255 44.12 20.35 -24.44
C TYR A 255 43.81 20.07 -22.97
N THR A 256 42.52 20.00 -22.64
CA THR A 256 42.02 19.50 -21.36
C THR A 256 41.82 17.99 -21.45
N GLY A 257 42.59 17.21 -20.70
CA GLY A 257 42.40 15.77 -20.60
C GLY A 257 41.14 15.40 -19.83
N SER A 258 40.44 14.34 -20.26
CA SER A 258 39.22 13.83 -19.61
C SER A 258 39.53 13.16 -18.27
N SER A 259 38.78 13.51 -17.23
CA SER A 259 38.81 12.90 -15.89
C SER A 259 38.44 11.41 -15.99
N ARG A 260 39.35 10.53 -15.59
CA ARG A 260 39.08 9.08 -15.50
C ARG A 260 39.32 8.60 -14.08
N ASN A 261 38.31 7.87 -13.57
CA ASN A 261 38.36 6.83 -12.52
C ASN A 261 37.59 7.08 -11.21
N MET A 262 36.89 8.20 -11.00
CA MET A 262 35.96 8.31 -9.86
C MET A 262 34.61 8.89 -10.29
N VAL A 263 33.52 8.43 -9.68
CA VAL A 263 32.14 8.79 -10.05
C VAL A 263 31.94 10.32 -9.97
N PRO A 264 31.40 10.99 -11.00
CA PRO A 264 31.33 12.46 -11.10
C PRO A 264 30.60 13.21 -9.96
N ILE A 265 29.82 12.51 -9.12
CA ILE A 265 28.94 13.10 -8.11
C ILE A 265 29.72 13.57 -6.85
N ILE A 266 30.96 13.10 -6.65
CA ILE A 266 31.77 13.37 -5.45
C ILE A 266 32.86 14.45 -5.71
N PHE A 267 32.69 15.34 -6.70
CA PHE A 267 33.83 16.13 -7.20
C PHE A 267 34.11 17.44 -6.42
N ASP A 268 33.10 18.26 -6.11
CA ASP A 268 33.38 19.61 -5.60
C ASP A 268 33.61 19.68 -4.08
N GLY A 269 32.98 18.79 -3.30
CA GLY A 269 33.14 18.75 -1.84
C GLY A 269 34.42 18.03 -1.38
N LEU A 270 34.89 17.05 -2.15
CA LEU A 270 36.02 16.19 -1.77
C LEU A 270 37.36 16.91 -1.93
N LEU A 271 37.53 17.73 -2.97
CA LEU A 271 38.77 18.50 -3.23
C LEU A 271 39.11 19.49 -2.10
N LEU A 272 38.11 20.19 -1.54
CA LEU A 272 38.29 21.13 -0.43
C LEU A 272 38.63 20.42 0.88
N LYS A 273 38.03 19.24 1.15
CA LYS A 273 38.26 18.48 2.38
C LYS A 273 39.55 17.64 2.35
N LEU A 274 39.98 17.12 1.19
CA LEU A 274 41.29 16.45 1.02
C LEU A 274 42.46 17.39 1.35
N HIS A 275 42.30 18.70 1.14
CA HIS A 275 43.28 19.69 1.59
C HIS A 275 43.28 19.86 3.11
N THR A 276 42.11 19.70 3.76
CA THR A 276 41.91 19.83 5.22
C THR A 276 42.48 18.62 5.97
N LEU A 277 42.34 17.41 5.41
CA LEU A 277 42.92 16.15 5.92
C LEU A 277 44.43 16.22 6.19
N ARG A 278 45.16 17.07 5.47
CA ARG A 278 46.61 17.24 5.66
C ARG A 278 46.98 18.37 6.63
N LEU A 279 46.13 19.39 6.76
CA LEU A 279 46.42 20.59 7.54
C LEU A 279 46.23 20.37 9.05
N GLU A 280 45.32 19.47 9.46
CA GLU A 280 45.09 19.17 10.89
C GLU A 280 46.22 18.31 11.52
N ASP A 281 46.97 17.53 10.73
CA ASP A 281 48.08 16.69 11.21
C ASP A 281 49.44 17.42 11.27
N GLN A 282 49.54 18.62 10.69
CA GLN A 282 50.72 19.50 10.84
C GLN A 282 50.60 20.42 12.08
N GLY A 283 49.56 20.23 12.89
CA GLY A 283 49.26 21.01 14.09
C GLY A 283 49.54 20.31 15.43
N ASN A 284 50.25 19.17 15.44
CA ASN A 284 50.72 18.47 16.64
C ASN A 284 52.24 18.31 16.62
#